data_AF-A0A7W0MYB2-F1
#
_entry.id   AF-A0A7W0MYB2-F1
#
_cell.length_a   1.000
_cell.length_b   1.000
_cell.length_c   1.000
_cell.angle_alpha   90.00
_cell.angle_beta   90.00
_cell.angle_gamma   90.00
#
_symmetry.space_group_name_H-M   'P 1'
#
loop_
_entity.id
_entity.type
_entity.pdbx_description
1 polymer ?
#
loop_
_entity_poly.entity_id
_entity_poly.type
_entity_poly.pdbx_seq_one_letter_code
_entity_poly.pdbx_strand_id
1 'polypeptide(L)' 'MARSALTGLLLVGGASRRFGSPKASAPFGEETLAARAWRLLGEVCDERIAVG' A
#
# COMPACT_ATOMS: atom_id res chain seq x y z
N MET A 1 18.29 -17.48 -13.54
CA MET A 1 18.69 -16.06 -13.45
C MET A 1 18.47 -15.61 -12.02
N ALA A 2 19.43 -14.93 -11.40
CA ALA A 2 19.22 -14.34 -10.07
C ALA A 2 18.22 -13.20 -10.20
N ARG A 3 17.15 -13.21 -9.40
CA ARG A 3 16.18 -12.12 -9.35
C ARG A 3 16.80 -10.98 -8.55
N SER A 4 16.84 -9.77 -9.11
CA SER A 4 17.25 -8.57 -8.38
C SER A 4 16.24 -8.31 -7.26
N ALA A 5 16.72 -7.87 -6.10
CA ALA A 5 15.87 -7.47 -4.98
C ALA A 5 14.93 -6.33 -5.41
N LEU A 6 13.68 -6.40 -4.98
CA LEU A 6 12.63 -5.44 -5.32
C LEU A 6 12.15 -4.73 -4.04
N THR A 7 12.30 -3.41 -4.01
CA THR A 7 11.70 -2.56 -2.97
C THR A 7 10.37 -1.99 -3.46
N GLY A 8 9.32 -2.22 -2.70
CA GLY A 8 7.98 -1.71 -2.96
C GLY A 8 7.69 -0.41 -2.21
N LEU A 9 7.13 0.59 -2.89
CA LEU A 9 6.67 1.83 -2.25
C LEU A 9 5.15 1.90 -2.23
N LEU A 10 4.58 2.04 -1.03
CA LEU A 10 3.16 2.31 -0.83
C LEU A 10 2.95 3.80 -0.57
N LEU A 11 2.33 4.49 -1.53
CA LEU A 11 2.01 5.90 -1.42
C LEU A 11 0.65 6.07 -0.71
N VAL A 12 0.66 6.35 0.59
CA VAL A 12 -0.54 6.49 1.44
C VAL A 12 -1.06 7.92 1.56
N GLY A 13 -0.37 8.89 0.95
CA GLY A 13 -0.71 10.29 1.04
C GLY A 13 -1.87 10.73 0.13
N GLY A 14 -2.29 11.99 0.32
CA GLY A 14 -3.22 12.69 -0.55
C GLY A 14 -4.66 12.77 -0.03
N ALA A 15 -5.27 13.94 -0.21
CA ALA A 15 -6.57 14.31 0.35
C ALA A 15 -7.78 13.51 -0.20
N SER A 16 -7.57 12.64 -1.19
CA SER A 16 -8.61 11.70 -1.66
C SER A 16 -9.96 12.38 -2.02
N ARG A 17 -9.91 13.59 -2.60
CA ARG A 17 -11.06 14.49 -2.82
C ARG A 17 -12.26 13.88 -3.56
N ARG A 18 -12.00 12.99 -4.53
CA ARG A 18 -13.07 12.29 -5.29
C ARG A 18 -13.63 11.08 -4.55
N PHE A 19 -12.86 10.52 -3.62
CA PHE A 19 -13.24 9.37 -2.83
C PHE A 19 -14.04 9.77 -1.58
N GLY A 20 -14.00 11.05 -1.18
CA GLY A 20 -14.80 11.62 -0.09
C GLY A 20 -14.24 11.37 1.30
N SER A 21 -13.20 10.54 1.43
CA SER A 21 -12.48 10.26 2.68
C SER A 21 -11.03 9.91 2.38
N PRO A 22 -10.10 9.95 3.35
CA PRO A 22 -8.73 9.50 3.14
C PRO A 22 -8.70 8.03 2.70
N LYS A 23 -8.29 7.78 1.44
CA LYS A 23 -8.38 6.45 0.83
C LYS A 23 -7.57 5.40 1.59
N ALA A 24 -6.43 5.77 2.17
CA ALA A 24 -5.57 4.86 2.93
C ALA A 24 -6.31 4.20 4.11
N SER A 25 -7.15 4.96 4.82
CA SER A 25 -7.93 4.48 5.97
C SER A 25 -9.30 3.94 5.59
N ALA A 26 -9.64 3.87 4.31
CA ALA A 26 -10.94 3.38 3.88
C ALA A 26 -11.08 1.88 4.17
N PRO A 27 -12.21 1.43 4.76
CA PRO A 27 -12.47 0.02 4.97
C PRO A 27 -12.52 -0.77 3.65
N PHE A 28 -11.97 -1.98 3.67
CA PHE A 28 -11.99 -2.95 2.58
C PHE A 28 -12.06 -4.37 3.16
N GLY A 29 -13.29 -4.89 3.31
CA GLY A 29 -13.51 -6.11 4.08
C GLY A 29 -13.12 -5.89 5.55
N GLU A 30 -12.31 -6.81 6.09
CA GLU A 30 -11.84 -6.79 7.48
C GLU A 30 -10.60 -5.91 7.71
N GLU A 31 -10.05 -5.29 6.67
CA GLU A 31 -8.84 -4.46 6.75
C GLU A 31 -9.04 -3.10 6.04
N THR A 32 -8.07 -2.19 6.16
CA THR A 32 -8.10 -0.93 5.39
C THR A 32 -7.46 -1.14 4.01
N LEU A 33 -7.75 -0.25 3.05
CA LEU A 33 -7.06 -0.28 1.74
C LEU A 33 -5.54 -0.23 1.88
N ALA A 34 -4.99 0.58 2.81
CA ALA A 34 -3.56 0.64 3.05
C ALA A 34 -3.01 -0.65 3.66
N ALA A 35 -3.70 -1.23 4.65
CA ALA A 35 -3.28 -2.49 5.27
C ALA A 35 -3.25 -3.63 4.24
N ARG A 36 -4.29 -3.72 3.39
CA ARG A 36 -4.35 -4.69 2.31
C ARG A 36 -3.21 -4.51 1.31
N ALA A 37 -2.99 -3.28 0.85
CA ALA A 37 -1.93 -2.98 -0.10
C ALA A 37 -0.55 -3.32 0.49
N TRP A 38 -0.31 -2.98 1.77
CA TRP A 38 0.92 -3.31 2.48
C TRP A 38 1.19 -4.80 2.55
N ARG A 39 0.16 -5.61 2.89
CA ARG A 39 0.27 -7.07 2.93
C ARG A 39 0.61 -7.63 1.55
N LEU A 40 -0.12 -7.23 0.52
CA LEU A 40 0.11 -7.69 -0.87
C LEU A 40 1.50 -7.29 -1.38
N LEU A 41 1.97 -6.09 -1.06
CA LEU A 41 3.34 -5.66 -1.37
C LEU A 41 4.39 -6.58 -0.73
N GLY A 42 4.15 -7.05 0.49
CA GLY A 42 5.01 -8.01 1.18
C GLY A 42 5.03 -9.42 0.56
N GLU A 43 4.06 -9.77 -0.28
CA GLU A 43 4.05 -11.06 -1.01
C GLU A 43 4.94 -11.02 -2.27
N VAL A 44 5.31 -9.82 -2.74
CA VAL A 44 6.01 -9.64 -4.03
C VAL A 44 7.35 -8.90 -3.93
N CYS A 45 7.56 -8.08 -2.90
CA CYS A 45 8.77 -7.29 -2.67
C CYS A 45 9.56 -7.82 -1.48
N ASP A 46 10.88 -7.75 -1.57
CA ASP A 46 11.81 -8.13 -0.51
C ASP A 46 11.82 -7.08 0.62
N GLU A 47 11.61 -5.81 0.25
CA GLU A 47 11.49 -4.67 1.16
C GLU A 47 10.25 -3.85 0.80
N ARG A 48 9.66 -3.19 1.78
CA ARG A 48 8.52 -2.28 1.56
C ARG A 48 8.59 -1.04 2.45
N ILE A 49 8.26 0.10 1.86
CA ILE A 49 8.27 1.42 2.50
C ILE A 49 6.92 2.08 2.26
N ALA A 50 6.31 2.63 3.31
CA ALA A 50 5.12 3.47 3.19
C ALA A 50 5.52 4.95 3.25
N VAL A 51 4.97 5.76 2.34
CA VAL A 51 5.25 7.20 2.23
C VAL A 51 3.93 7.95 2.05
N GLY A 52 3.69 8.99 2.84
CA GLY A 52 2.49 9.81 2.68
C GLY A 52 2.08 10.61 3.88
#